data_AF-A0A7V3U6V9-F1
#
_entry.id   AF-A0A7V3U6V9-F1
#
_cell.length_a   1.000
_cell.length_b   1.000
_cell.length_c   1.000
_cell.angle_alpha   90.00
_cell.angle_beta   90.00
_cell.angle_gamma   90.00
#
_symmetry.space_group_name_H-M   'P 1'
#
loop_
_entity.id
_entity.type
_entity.pdbx_description
1 polymer ?
#
loop_
_entity_poly.entity_id
_entity_poly.type
_entity_poly.pdbx_seq_one_letter_code
_entity_poly.pdbx_strand_id
1 'polypeptide(L)'
;GEDTILVCSKCNFGANIEKLGEKENCPVCKSKLLKKRAIEVGHIFSLGDKYTLPLKATFKDKDGKEKLILMGCYGIGVGRLMATIVEVWHDSKGIIWPQKVAPFDVHLISIGSLKKLGKEAQRIEKELEGLGLEVLYDDRKVSPGEKLIDADLIGIPWRLVLSEKTLAKNKIEVKRREEERLKFFDLNKIQKLAKILLKEKND
;
A
#
# COMPACT_ATOMS: atom_id res chain seq x y z
N GLY A 1 18.72 6.18 6.24
CA GLY A 1 17.90 5.25 5.44
C GLY A 1 16.88 4.67 6.38
N GLU A 2 17.33 3.72 7.18
CA GLU A 2 16.95 3.73 8.59
C GLU A 2 17.70 4.86 9.30
N ASP A 3 17.00 5.59 10.15
CA ASP A 3 17.53 6.68 10.96
C ASP A 3 17.05 6.50 12.40
N THR A 4 17.81 7.08 13.33
CA THR A 4 17.38 7.17 14.72
C THR A 4 16.81 8.57 14.98
N ILE A 5 15.56 8.60 15.41
CA ILE A 5 14.84 9.84 15.69
C ILE A 5 14.48 9.94 17.18
N LEU A 6 14.40 11.17 17.66
CA LEU A 6 13.84 11.51 18.96
C LEU A 6 12.43 12.05 18.75
N VAL A 7 11.44 11.42 19.38
CA VAL A 7 10.02 11.82 19.29
C VAL A 7 9.46 12.19 20.66
N CYS A 8 8.64 13.23 20.70
CA CYS A 8 7.93 13.65 21.89
C CYS A 8 6.48 13.15 21.85
N SER A 9 6.09 12.34 22.84
CA SER A 9 4.73 11.78 22.95
C SER A 9 3.65 12.80 23.31
N LYS A 10 4.01 14.01 23.76
CA LYS A 10 3.02 15.03 24.18
C LYS A 10 2.69 16.08 23.11
N CYS A 11 3.63 16.42 22.23
CA CYS A 11 3.48 17.56 21.31
C CYS A 11 3.87 17.24 19.86
N ASN A 12 4.02 15.96 19.51
CA ASN A 12 4.38 15.49 18.16
C ASN A 12 5.69 16.03 17.59
N PHE A 13 6.55 16.63 18.42
CA PHE A 13 7.90 16.99 18.01
C PHE A 13 8.69 15.73 17.62
N GLY A 14 9.37 15.77 16.48
CA GLY A 14 10.24 14.71 16.00
C GLY A 14 11.48 15.31 15.33
N ALA A 15 12.66 14.77 15.62
CA ALA A 15 13.89 15.20 14.98
C ALA A 15 14.88 14.03 14.82
N ASN A 16 15.67 14.06 13.75
CA ASN A 16 16.80 13.16 13.58
C ASN A 16 17.88 13.50 14.62
N ILE A 17 18.42 12.47 15.27
CA ILE A 17 19.41 12.61 16.34
C ILE A 17 20.71 13.29 15.86
N GLU A 18 21.09 13.12 14.59
CA GLU A 18 22.28 13.76 14.00
C GLU A 18 22.14 15.28 13.89
N LYS A 19 20.91 15.77 13.74
CA LYS A 19 20.62 17.21 13.65
C LYS A 19 20.40 17.85 15.01
N LEU A 20 19.74 17.15 15.92
CA LEU A 20 19.38 17.69 17.24
C LEU A 20 20.46 17.44 18.31
N GLY A 21 21.31 16.43 18.12
CA GLY A 21 22.12 15.83 19.17
C GLY A 21 21.29 14.92 20.09
N GLU A 22 21.97 14.14 20.94
CA GLU A 22 21.29 13.34 21.97
C GLU A 22 20.71 14.27 23.03
N LYS A 23 19.38 14.44 23.03
CA LYS A 23 18.66 15.22 24.04
C LYS A 23 17.64 14.38 24.78
N GLU A 24 17.60 14.53 26.10
CA GLU A 24 16.62 13.84 26.94
C GLU A 24 15.25 14.54 26.95
N ASN A 25 15.23 15.87 26.84
CA ASN A 25 14.01 16.68 26.95
C ASN A 25 13.64 17.38 25.65
N CYS A 26 12.34 17.42 25.36
CA CYS A 26 11.76 18.07 24.21
C CYS A 26 12.06 19.57 24.23
N PRO A 27 12.60 20.16 23.15
CA PRO A 27 12.90 21.60 23.13
C PRO A 27 11.63 22.46 23.25
N VAL A 28 10.48 21.94 22.80
CA VAL A 28 9.18 22.63 22.79
C VAL A 28 8.48 22.56 24.15
N CYS A 29 8.19 21.36 24.65
CA CYS A 29 7.35 21.18 25.85
C CYS A 29 8.09 20.59 27.08
N LYS A 30 9.42 20.44 26.99
CA LYS A 30 10.31 19.92 28.05
C LYS A 30 10.06 18.48 28.52
N SER A 31 9.05 17.79 27.97
CA SER A 31 8.79 16.38 28.29
C SER A 31 9.88 15.45 27.74
N LYS A 32 10.02 14.25 28.30
CA LYS A 32 11.04 13.28 27.90
C LYS A 32 10.87 12.87 26.42
N LEU A 33 11.98 12.81 25.69
CA LEU A 33 12.05 12.32 24.31
C LEU A 33 12.23 10.80 24.31
N LEU A 34 11.61 10.15 23.33
CA LEU A 34 11.74 8.72 23.09
C LEU A 34 12.59 8.50 21.84
N LYS A 35 13.61 7.65 21.96
CA LYS A 35 14.43 7.21 20.84
C LYS A 35 13.67 6.13 20.06
N LYS A 36 13.49 6.33 18.75
CA LYS A 36 12.85 5.37 17.85
C LYS A 36 13.70 5.17 16.60
N ARG A 37 13.61 3.98 16.01
CA ARG A 37 14.06 3.75 14.64
C ARG A 37 12.95 4.16 13.69
N ALA A 38 13.33 4.79 12.59
CA ALA A 38 12.42 5.20 11.53
C ALA A 38 13.06 4.94 10.17
N ILE A 39 12.23 4.78 9.14
CA ILE A 39 12.70 4.71 7.75
C ILE A 39 12.39 6.04 7.09
N GLU A 40 13.43 6.71 6.59
CA GLU A 40 13.31 7.95 5.83
C GLU A 40 12.78 7.63 4.42
N VAL A 41 11.49 7.85 4.19
CA VAL A 41 10.86 7.63 2.88
C VAL A 41 10.94 8.85 1.96
N GLY A 42 11.28 10.03 2.50
CA GLY A 42 11.44 11.25 1.73
C GLY A 42 12.05 12.39 2.54
N HIS A 43 12.49 13.42 1.83
CA HIS A 43 13.17 14.59 2.38
C HIS A 43 12.83 15.83 1.56
N ILE A 44 12.71 16.97 2.23
CA ILE A 44 12.52 18.28 1.63
C ILE A 44 13.69 19.21 2.00
N PHE A 45 14.22 19.96 1.03
CA PHE A 45 15.29 20.92 1.28
C PHE A 45 14.93 22.29 0.72
N SER A 46 15.16 23.32 1.54
CA SER A 46 15.27 24.70 1.05
C SER A 46 16.70 24.93 0.56
N LEU A 47 16.90 24.92 -0.75
CA LEU A 47 18.22 25.03 -1.37
C LEU A 47 18.67 26.49 -1.52
N GLY A 48 17.72 27.43 -1.52
CA GLY A 48 18.00 28.85 -1.71
C GLY A 48 18.64 29.10 -3.07
N ASP A 49 19.75 29.81 -3.07
CA ASP A 49 20.52 30.19 -4.25
C ASP A 49 21.73 29.30 -4.53
N LYS A 50 21.93 28.24 -3.73
CA LYS A 50 23.10 27.34 -3.80
C LYS A 50 23.43 26.86 -5.21
N TYR A 51 22.41 26.58 -6.02
CA TYR A 51 22.57 26.14 -7.41
C TYR A 51 22.34 27.25 -8.43
N THR A 52 21.48 28.22 -8.13
CA THR A 52 21.11 29.27 -9.10
C THR A 52 22.18 30.33 -9.24
N LEU A 53 22.93 30.62 -8.17
CA LEU A 53 24.06 31.55 -8.19
C LEU A 53 25.17 31.10 -9.16
N PRO A 54 25.75 29.88 -9.06
CA PRO A 54 26.80 29.45 -9.98
C PRO A 54 26.29 29.23 -11.42
N LEU A 55 25.01 28.85 -11.60
CA LEU A 55 24.41 28.64 -12.92
C LEU A 55 23.86 29.92 -13.56
N LYS A 56 23.89 31.05 -12.85
CA LYS A 56 23.28 32.33 -13.27
C LYS A 56 21.80 32.18 -13.67
N ALA A 57 21.05 31.37 -12.93
CA ALA A 57 19.63 31.17 -13.16
C ALA A 57 18.83 32.32 -12.52
N THR A 58 18.50 33.32 -13.33
CA THR A 58 17.82 34.56 -12.91
C THR A 58 16.42 34.71 -13.52
N PHE A 59 15.62 35.61 -12.94
CA PHE A 59 14.37 36.09 -13.49
C PHE A 59 14.26 37.60 -13.25
N LYS A 60 13.41 38.30 -14.02
CA LYS A 60 13.04 39.69 -13.73
C LYS A 60 11.84 39.72 -12.80
N ASP A 61 11.96 40.45 -11.71
CA ASP A 61 10.83 40.67 -10.80
C ASP A 61 9.85 41.72 -11.34
N LYS A 62 8.80 41.99 -10.55
CA LYS A 62 7.76 42.98 -10.88
C LYS A 62 8.28 44.40 -11.12
N ASP A 63 9.45 44.74 -10.59
CA ASP A 63 10.07 46.07 -10.72
C ASP A 63 11.11 46.07 -11.86
N GLY A 64 11.20 44.99 -12.64
CA GLY A 64 12.14 44.81 -13.73
C GLY A 64 13.57 44.49 -13.28
N LYS A 65 13.80 44.26 -11.97
CA LYS A 65 15.12 43.95 -11.43
C LYS A 65 15.44 42.48 -11.60
N GLU A 66 16.68 42.19 -11.98
CA GLU A 66 17.17 40.83 -12.07
C GLU A 66 17.38 40.25 -10.67
N LYS A 67 16.79 39.07 -10.42
CA LYS A 67 16.90 38.33 -9.16
C LYS A 67 17.23 36.87 -9.43
N LEU A 68 17.93 36.24 -8.50
CA LEU A 68 18.16 34.80 -8.53
C LEU A 68 16.86 34.05 -8.20
N ILE A 69 16.65 32.94 -8.88
CA ILE A 69 15.59 31.99 -8.54
C ILE A 69 15.97 31.34 -7.20
N LEU A 70 15.04 31.31 -6.24
CA LEU A 70 15.21 30.54 -5.00
C LEU A 70 14.64 29.13 -5.21
N MET A 71 15.41 28.12 -4.86
CA MET A 71 15.05 26.72 -5.08
C MET A 71 14.66 26.00 -3.79
N GLY A 72 13.68 25.11 -3.92
CA GLY A 72 13.47 23.98 -3.03
C GLY A 72 13.59 22.68 -3.81
N CYS A 73 13.91 21.58 -3.14
CA CYS A 73 13.78 20.24 -3.72
C CYS A 73 13.06 19.30 -2.78
N TYR A 74 12.36 18.33 -3.37
CA TYR A 74 11.51 17.38 -2.69
C TYR A 74 11.80 16.00 -3.27
N GLY A 75 12.22 15.07 -2.41
CA GLY A 75 12.55 13.71 -2.82
C GLY A 75 11.72 12.70 -2.05
N ILE A 76 11.14 11.74 -2.75
CA ILE A 76 10.52 10.55 -2.17
C ILE A 76 11.18 9.32 -2.79
N GLY A 77 11.70 8.44 -1.96
CA GLY A 77 12.33 7.20 -2.42
C GLY A 77 11.27 6.16 -2.74
N VAL A 78 10.68 6.17 -3.94
CA VAL A 78 9.54 5.29 -4.31
C VAL A 78 9.85 3.80 -4.07
N GLY A 79 11.04 3.32 -4.47
CA GLY A 79 11.44 1.93 -4.20
C GLY A 79 11.59 1.63 -2.70
N ARG A 80 12.10 2.58 -1.92
CA ARG A 80 12.20 2.46 -0.46
C ARG A 80 10.82 2.50 0.19
N LEU A 81 9.90 3.30 -0.33
CA LEU A 81 8.53 3.38 0.16
C LEU A 81 7.85 2.03 0.01
N MET A 82 8.01 1.34 -1.12
CA MET A 82 7.48 -0.02 -1.31
C MET A 82 8.03 -1.00 -0.25
N ALA A 83 9.35 -1.01 -0.03
CA ALA A 83 9.97 -1.85 1.01
C ALA A 83 9.47 -1.47 2.43
N THR A 84 9.28 -0.18 2.69
CA THR A 84 8.76 0.32 3.97
C THR A 84 7.32 -0.14 4.20
N ILE A 85 6.49 -0.18 3.16
CA ILE A 85 5.13 -0.70 3.24
C ILE A 85 5.16 -2.17 3.65
N VAL A 86 6.01 -2.99 3.03
CA VAL A 86 6.17 -4.40 3.42
C VAL A 86 6.66 -4.54 4.86
N GLU A 87 7.66 -3.75 5.27
CA GLU A 87 8.18 -3.77 6.65
C GLU A 87 7.10 -3.44 7.69
N VAL A 88 6.21 -2.48 7.41
CA VAL A 88 5.18 -2.03 8.35
C VAL A 88 3.89 -2.86 8.24
N TRP A 89 3.60 -3.42 7.06
CA TRP A 89 2.36 -4.12 6.74
C TRP A 89 2.65 -5.55 6.26
N HIS A 90 3.04 -6.40 7.19
CA HIS A 90 3.17 -7.83 6.95
C HIS A 90 2.74 -8.63 8.20
N ASP A 91 2.53 -9.92 8.01
CA ASP A 91 2.41 -10.91 9.08
C ASP A 91 3.36 -12.09 8.81
N SER A 92 3.26 -13.14 9.62
CA SER A 92 4.07 -14.35 9.45
C SER A 92 3.77 -15.14 8.16
N LYS A 93 2.68 -14.83 7.46
CA LYS A 93 2.26 -15.50 6.22
C LYS A 93 2.66 -14.71 4.96
N GLY A 94 2.92 -13.41 5.07
CA GLY A 94 3.36 -12.60 3.94
C GLY A 94 2.96 -11.13 4.03
N ILE A 95 2.90 -10.48 2.87
CA ILE A 95 2.61 -9.05 2.74
C ILE A 95 1.12 -8.79 3.02
N ILE A 96 0.80 -7.62 3.58
CA ILE A 96 -0.56 -7.11 3.69
C ILE A 96 -0.58 -5.74 2.99
N TRP A 97 -0.93 -5.70 1.71
CA TRP A 97 -0.90 -4.43 0.99
C TRP A 97 -1.99 -3.48 1.48
N PRO A 98 -1.67 -2.19 1.71
CA PRO A 98 -2.69 -1.15 1.70
C PRO A 98 -3.40 -1.13 0.35
N GLN A 99 -4.72 -1.04 0.35
CA GLN A 99 -5.56 -1.23 -0.84
C GLN A 99 -5.13 -0.36 -2.04
N LYS A 100 -4.68 0.87 -1.81
CA LYS A 100 -4.30 1.84 -2.86
C LYS A 100 -3.01 1.52 -3.60
N VAL A 101 -2.19 0.60 -3.07
CA VAL A 101 -0.89 0.23 -3.64
C VAL A 101 -0.75 -1.27 -3.86
N ALA A 102 -1.82 -2.03 -3.64
CA ALA A 102 -1.84 -3.46 -3.92
C ALA A 102 -1.65 -3.70 -5.42
N PRO A 103 -0.96 -4.79 -5.82
CA PRO A 103 -0.75 -5.09 -7.24
C PRO A 103 -2.04 -5.48 -7.97
N PHE A 104 -3.03 -5.99 -7.23
CA PHE A 104 -4.37 -6.29 -7.68
C PHE A 104 -5.34 -6.03 -6.52
N ASP A 105 -6.62 -5.83 -6.83
CA ASP A 105 -7.64 -5.69 -5.80
C ASP A 105 -8.10 -7.04 -5.26
N VAL A 106 -8.20 -8.02 -6.16
CA VAL A 106 -8.81 -9.34 -5.89
C VAL A 106 -7.90 -10.46 -6.40
N HIS A 107 -7.66 -11.45 -5.56
CA HIS A 107 -7.07 -12.73 -5.91
C HIS A 107 -8.19 -13.77 -6.01
N LEU A 108 -8.61 -14.08 -7.23
CA LEU A 108 -9.61 -15.10 -7.51
C LEU A 108 -8.94 -16.46 -7.63
N ILE A 109 -9.39 -17.44 -6.85
CA ILE A 109 -8.77 -18.77 -6.78
C ILE A 109 -9.81 -19.83 -7.11
N SER A 110 -9.50 -20.69 -8.09
CA SER A 110 -10.29 -21.89 -8.38
C SER A 110 -9.70 -23.12 -7.67
N ILE A 111 -10.51 -23.80 -6.86
CA ILE A 111 -10.17 -25.03 -6.14
C ILE A 111 -11.04 -26.19 -6.65
N GLY A 112 -10.44 -27.06 -7.48
CA GLY A 112 -11.11 -28.23 -8.05
C GLY A 112 -10.88 -28.33 -9.56
N SER A 113 -11.78 -29.02 -10.26
CA SER A 113 -11.65 -29.20 -11.71
C SER A 113 -11.95 -27.91 -12.48
N LEU A 114 -10.93 -27.36 -13.16
CA LEU A 114 -11.10 -26.21 -14.05
C LEU A 114 -12.10 -26.46 -15.18
N LYS A 115 -12.31 -27.73 -15.59
CA LYS A 115 -13.37 -28.06 -16.56
C LYS A 115 -14.76 -27.73 -16.04
N LYS A 116 -14.98 -27.82 -14.72
CA LYS A 116 -16.26 -27.49 -14.08
C LYS A 116 -16.33 -26.03 -13.64
N LEU A 117 -15.22 -25.49 -13.14
CA LEU A 117 -15.18 -24.16 -12.51
C LEU A 117 -14.82 -23.03 -13.48
N GLY A 118 -14.03 -23.31 -14.52
CA GLY A 118 -13.34 -22.29 -15.32
C GLY A 118 -14.28 -21.30 -16.00
N LYS A 119 -15.42 -21.78 -16.54
CA LYS A 119 -16.42 -20.89 -17.16
C LYS A 119 -16.97 -19.86 -16.16
N GLU A 120 -17.27 -20.32 -14.94
CA GLU A 120 -17.84 -19.46 -13.92
C GLU A 120 -16.78 -18.53 -13.31
N ALA A 121 -15.57 -19.03 -13.07
CA ALA A 121 -14.46 -18.20 -12.62
C ALA A 121 -14.13 -17.07 -13.60
N GLN A 122 -14.04 -17.37 -14.91
CA GLN A 122 -13.83 -16.36 -15.96
C GLN A 122 -15.01 -15.37 -16.07
N ARG A 123 -16.25 -15.80 -15.82
CA ARG A 123 -17.41 -14.89 -15.76
C ARG A 123 -17.23 -13.90 -14.61
N ILE A 124 -16.87 -14.39 -13.42
CA ILE A 124 -16.67 -13.56 -12.22
C ILE A 124 -15.51 -12.58 -12.44
N GLU A 125 -14.37 -13.07 -12.92
CA GLU A 125 -13.21 -12.25 -13.30
C GLU A 125 -13.63 -11.08 -14.19
N LYS A 126 -14.25 -11.37 -15.35
CA LYS A 126 -14.70 -10.34 -16.30
C LYS A 126 -15.73 -9.38 -15.74
N GLU A 127 -16.64 -9.85 -14.88
CA GLU A 127 -17.63 -8.97 -14.23
C GLU A 127 -17.00 -8.02 -13.22
N LEU A 128 -16.01 -8.48 -12.46
CA LEU A 128 -15.26 -7.64 -11.53
C LEU A 128 -14.38 -6.63 -12.28
N GLU A 129 -13.67 -7.08 -13.31
CA GLU A 129 -12.84 -6.23 -14.18
C GLU A 129 -13.69 -5.18 -14.92
N GLY A 130 -14.85 -5.58 -15.45
CA GLY A 130 -15.80 -4.67 -16.10
C GLY A 130 -16.37 -3.59 -15.17
N LEU A 131 -16.20 -3.74 -13.86
CA LEU A 131 -16.56 -2.75 -12.84
C LEU A 131 -15.36 -1.94 -12.32
N GLY A 132 -14.15 -2.17 -12.85
CA GLY A 132 -12.94 -1.41 -12.53
C GLY A 132 -12.07 -1.99 -11.41
N LEU A 133 -12.29 -3.26 -11.04
CA LEU A 133 -11.39 -3.98 -10.13
C LEU A 133 -10.30 -4.70 -10.92
N GLU A 134 -9.09 -4.74 -10.37
CA GLU A 134 -7.98 -5.52 -10.91
C GLU A 134 -8.00 -6.92 -10.29
N VAL A 135 -8.12 -7.95 -11.11
CA VAL A 135 -8.24 -9.34 -10.66
C VAL A 135 -7.02 -10.15 -11.07
N LEU A 136 -6.38 -10.81 -10.09
CA LEU A 136 -5.44 -11.88 -10.35
C LEU A 136 -6.18 -13.21 -10.26
N TYR A 137 -6.37 -13.89 -11.39
CA TYR A 137 -6.98 -15.21 -11.43
C TYR A 137 -5.93 -16.33 -11.34
N ASP A 138 -5.98 -17.12 -10.26
CA ASP A 138 -5.17 -18.32 -10.08
C ASP A 138 -5.87 -19.57 -10.62
N ASP A 139 -5.64 -19.82 -11.90
CA ASP A 139 -6.08 -20.99 -12.66
C ASP A 139 -5.03 -22.12 -12.72
N ARG A 140 -3.94 -22.01 -11.95
CA ARG A 140 -2.83 -22.97 -11.98
C ARG A 140 -3.31 -24.37 -11.58
N LYS A 141 -2.66 -25.40 -12.13
CA LYS A 141 -2.95 -26.82 -11.80
C LYS A 141 -2.08 -27.32 -10.65
N VAL A 142 -2.06 -26.57 -9.55
CA VAL A 142 -1.32 -26.89 -8.32
C VAL A 142 -2.28 -27.20 -7.17
N SER A 143 -1.73 -27.63 -6.03
CA SER A 143 -2.57 -28.01 -4.88
C SER A 143 -3.34 -26.81 -4.31
N PRO A 144 -4.54 -27.01 -3.71
CA PRO A 144 -5.28 -25.93 -3.09
C PRO A 144 -4.50 -25.22 -1.98
N GLY A 145 -3.72 -25.98 -1.20
CA GLY A 145 -2.88 -25.43 -0.13
C GLY A 145 -1.79 -24.50 -0.69
N GLU A 146 -1.14 -24.89 -1.78
CA GLU A 146 -0.12 -24.09 -2.46
C GLU A 146 -0.70 -22.77 -2.98
N LYS A 147 -1.87 -22.79 -3.63
CA LYS A 147 -2.56 -21.55 -4.05
C LYS A 147 -2.85 -20.62 -2.87
N LEU A 148 -3.33 -21.17 -1.76
CA LEU A 148 -3.69 -20.38 -0.59
C LEU A 148 -2.46 -19.76 0.08
N ILE A 149 -1.35 -20.51 0.17
CA ILE A 149 -0.07 -20.03 0.69
C ILE A 149 0.48 -18.92 -0.22
N ASP A 150 0.50 -19.13 -1.53
CA ASP A 150 0.95 -18.11 -2.48
C ASP A 150 0.09 -16.85 -2.40
N ALA A 151 -1.23 -17.00 -2.28
CA ALA A 151 -2.14 -15.87 -2.13
C ALA A 151 -1.87 -15.08 -0.84
N ASP A 152 -1.58 -15.77 0.26
CA ASP A 152 -1.22 -15.12 1.52
C ASP A 152 0.17 -14.45 1.43
N LEU A 153 1.11 -15.04 0.69
CA LEU A 153 2.44 -14.48 0.47
C LEU A 153 2.39 -13.20 -0.39
N ILE A 154 1.67 -13.24 -1.51
CA ILE A 154 1.49 -12.12 -2.45
C ILE A 154 0.75 -10.96 -1.77
N GLY A 155 -0.21 -11.26 -0.90
CA GLY A 155 -0.81 -10.26 -0.01
C GLY A 155 -1.91 -9.39 -0.61
N ILE A 156 -2.53 -9.83 -1.71
CA ILE A 156 -3.65 -9.10 -2.35
C ILE A 156 -4.80 -8.94 -1.34
N PRO A 157 -5.36 -7.73 -1.16
CA PRO A 157 -6.30 -7.43 -0.08
C PRO A 157 -7.52 -8.35 -0.01
N TRP A 158 -8.09 -8.71 -1.16
CA TRP A 158 -9.28 -9.57 -1.21
C TRP A 158 -8.98 -10.91 -1.86
N ARG A 159 -9.27 -11.99 -1.15
CA ARG A 159 -9.22 -13.35 -1.68
C ARG A 159 -10.62 -13.87 -1.91
N LEU A 160 -10.90 -14.28 -3.14
CA LEU A 160 -12.15 -14.88 -3.58
C LEU A 160 -11.90 -16.35 -3.94
N VAL A 161 -12.58 -17.30 -3.29
CA VAL A 161 -12.37 -18.73 -3.53
C VAL A 161 -13.62 -19.37 -4.09
N LEU A 162 -13.51 -19.86 -5.33
CA LEU A 162 -14.52 -20.65 -6.01
C LEU A 162 -14.11 -22.12 -5.99
N SER A 163 -14.92 -22.96 -5.34
CA SER A 163 -14.74 -24.41 -5.33
C SER A 163 -15.98 -25.11 -5.88
N GLU A 164 -15.86 -26.40 -6.21
CA GLU A 164 -17.04 -27.18 -6.64
C GLU A 164 -18.15 -27.18 -5.57
N LYS A 165 -17.77 -27.12 -4.29
CA LYS A 165 -18.71 -27.06 -3.16
C LYS A 165 -19.46 -25.73 -3.07
N THR A 166 -18.76 -24.61 -3.29
CA THR A 166 -19.37 -23.29 -3.21
C THR A 166 -20.18 -22.99 -4.47
N LEU A 167 -19.69 -23.42 -5.64
CA LEU A 167 -20.42 -23.33 -6.90
C LEU A 167 -21.75 -24.11 -6.85
N ALA A 168 -21.75 -25.33 -6.30
CA ALA A 168 -22.98 -26.12 -6.15
C ALA A 168 -24.05 -25.42 -5.28
N LYS A 169 -23.64 -24.47 -4.43
CA LYS A 169 -24.53 -23.65 -3.60
C LYS A 169 -24.76 -22.25 -4.18
N ASN A 170 -24.32 -21.99 -5.41
CA ASN A 170 -24.32 -20.70 -6.07
C ASN A 170 -23.64 -19.58 -5.26
N LYS A 171 -22.52 -19.90 -4.60
CA LYS A 171 -21.79 -19.02 -3.68
C LYS A 171 -20.31 -18.94 -4.00
N ILE A 172 -19.65 -17.91 -3.48
CA ILE A 172 -18.20 -17.74 -3.44
C ILE A 172 -17.75 -17.38 -2.03
N GLU A 173 -16.58 -17.88 -1.63
CA GLU A 173 -15.93 -17.48 -0.38
C GLU A 173 -15.17 -16.17 -0.59
N VAL A 174 -15.29 -15.25 0.36
CA VAL A 174 -14.67 -13.93 0.34
C VAL A 174 -13.98 -13.69 1.68
N LYS A 175 -12.72 -13.29 1.62
CA LYS A 175 -11.88 -13.05 2.80
C LYS A 175 -10.95 -11.86 2.54
N ARG A 176 -10.80 -10.97 3.54
CA ARG A 176 -9.70 -9.99 3.54
C ARG A 176 -8.40 -10.68 3.95
N ARG A 177 -7.27 -10.30 3.35
CA ARG A 177 -5.95 -10.91 3.59
C ARG A 177 -5.59 -10.98 5.08
N GLU A 178 -5.94 -9.95 5.84
CA GLU A 178 -5.63 -9.77 7.25
C GLU A 178 -6.72 -10.31 8.21
N GLU A 179 -7.93 -10.57 7.72
CA GLU A 179 -9.02 -11.11 8.55
C GLU A 179 -8.93 -12.63 8.60
N GLU A 180 -9.30 -13.28 9.72
CA GLU A 180 -9.51 -14.73 9.73
C GLU A 180 -10.93 -15.13 9.32
N ARG A 181 -11.87 -14.17 9.34
CA ARG A 181 -13.27 -14.42 9.08
C ARG A 181 -13.55 -14.65 7.59
N LEU A 182 -14.07 -15.83 7.28
CA LEU A 182 -14.61 -16.16 5.97
C LEU A 182 -16.06 -15.70 5.85
N LYS A 183 -16.41 -15.06 4.72
CA LYS A 183 -17.78 -14.67 4.36
C LYS A 183 -18.16 -15.40 3.07
N PHE A 184 -19.44 -15.70 2.89
CA PHE A 184 -19.97 -16.27 1.66
C PHE A 184 -20.86 -15.24 0.95
N PHE A 185 -20.69 -15.10 -0.35
CA PHE A 185 -21.50 -14.23 -1.21
C PHE A 185 -22.22 -15.03 -2.28
N ASP A 186 -23.46 -14.66 -2.60
CA ASP A 186 -24.22 -15.25 -3.71
C ASP A 186 -23.62 -14.79 -5.05
N LEU A 187 -23.39 -15.73 -5.98
CA LEU A 187 -22.83 -15.43 -7.31
C LEU A 187 -23.76 -14.55 -8.16
N ASN A 188 -25.07 -14.59 -7.91
CA ASN A 188 -26.04 -13.70 -8.56
C ASN A 188 -25.91 -12.23 -8.09
N LYS A 189 -25.13 -11.96 -7.05
CA LYS A 189 -24.94 -10.63 -6.46
C LYS A 189 -23.49 -10.14 -6.59
N ILE A 190 -22.73 -10.64 -7.56
CA ILE A 190 -21.33 -10.24 -7.79
C ILE A 190 -21.18 -8.73 -7.99
N GLN A 191 -22.08 -8.08 -8.71
CA GLN A 191 -22.05 -6.62 -8.86
C GLN A 191 -22.16 -5.87 -7.52
N LYS A 192 -22.91 -6.43 -6.55
CA LYS A 192 -23.00 -5.85 -5.21
C LYS A 192 -21.70 -6.05 -4.44
N LEU A 193 -21.07 -7.23 -4.56
CA LEU A 193 -19.75 -7.48 -4.00
C LEU A 193 -18.73 -6.48 -4.57
N ALA A 194 -18.67 -6.32 -5.89
CA ALA A 194 -17.77 -5.39 -6.55
C ALA A 194 -17.90 -3.95 -6.02
N LYS A 195 -19.13 -3.45 -5.83
CA LYS A 195 -19.37 -2.13 -5.23
C LYS A 195 -18.83 -1.99 -3.81
N ILE A 196 -18.89 -3.05 -3.01
CA ILE A 196 -18.31 -3.06 -1.66
C ILE A 196 -16.79 -2.96 -1.76
N LEU A 197 -16.16 -3.80 -2.61
CA LEU A 197 -14.72 -3.82 -2.80
C LEU A 197 -14.19 -2.47 -3.34
N LEU A 198 -14.88 -1.87 -4.31
CA LEU A 198 -14.54 -0.56 -4.87
C LEU A 198 -14.67 0.57 -3.85
N LYS A 199 -15.65 0.51 -2.95
CA LYS A 199 -15.76 1.51 -1.89
C LYS A 199 -14.51 1.49 -1.02
N GLU A 200 -14.06 0.31 -0.63
CA GLU A 200 -12.84 0.15 0.16
C GLU A 200 -11.56 0.48 -0.61
N LYS A 201 -11.55 0.37 -1.94
CA LYS A 201 -10.45 0.86 -2.80
C LYS A 201 -10.28 2.38 -2.73
N ASN A 202 -11.39 3.09 -2.65
CA ASN A 202 -11.41 4.55 -2.74
C ASN A 202 -11.28 5.24 -1.37
N ASP A 203 -11.76 4.62 -0.30
CA ASP A 203 -11.56 5.07 1.08
C ASP A 203 -10.06 5.00 1.48
#